data_AF-A0A0C2RPW0-F1
#
_entry.id   AF-A0A0C2RPW0-F1
#
_cell.length_a   1.000
_cell.length_b   1.000
_cell.length_c   1.000
_cell.angle_alpha   90.00
_cell.angle_beta   90.00
_cell.angle_gamma   90.00
#
_symmetry.space_group_name_H-M   'P 1'
#
loop_
_entity.id
_entity.type
_entity.pdbx_description
1 polymer ?
#
loop_
_entity_poly.entity_id
_entity_poly.type
_entity_poly.pdbx_seq_one_letter_code
_entity_poly.pdbx_strand_id
1 'polypeptide(L)'
;MNKWLAALIAASIVLTAACGNDDTVTETESAPDTANQDSEAVGTPTNSASDNTAVSYLEFDLDVDYEGDNNDVDVSYESEENIEASYEDEREGINLTGNDAYSELEPILTGFDFTADTPDDEVVQVVMDAFSLEENYQSFELEVKYPDGTEKVYTR
;
A
#
# COMPACT_ATOMS: atom_id res chain seq x y z
N MET A 1 5.91 -22.84 -36.78
CA MET A 1 6.30 -24.10 -36.10
C MET A 1 5.12 -24.59 -35.27
N ASN A 2 5.21 -25.81 -34.76
CA ASN A 2 4.19 -26.60 -34.06
C ASN A 2 3.37 -25.80 -33.01
N LYS A 3 2.04 -25.77 -33.16
CA LYS A 3 1.11 -25.35 -32.08
C LYS A 3 0.86 -26.55 -31.16
N TRP A 4 1.02 -26.39 -29.85
CA TRP A 4 0.85 -27.47 -28.88
C TRP A 4 -0.61 -27.63 -28.43
N LEU A 5 -0.94 -28.81 -27.90
CA LEU A 5 -2.25 -29.12 -27.31
C LEU A 5 -2.38 -28.49 -25.92
N ALA A 6 -3.56 -27.95 -25.63
CA ALA A 6 -4.05 -27.76 -24.27
C ALA A 6 -5.47 -28.35 -24.17
N ALA A 7 -5.62 -29.42 -23.40
CA ALA A 7 -6.90 -30.04 -23.09
C ALA A 7 -6.79 -30.81 -21.77
N LEU A 8 -7.46 -30.35 -20.71
CA LEU A 8 -7.82 -31.04 -19.47
C LEU A 8 -8.89 -30.14 -18.81
N ILE A 9 -10.18 -30.51 -18.86
CA ILE A 9 -10.94 -31.31 -17.88
C ILE A 9 -11.49 -30.46 -16.71
N ALA A 10 -12.75 -30.73 -16.35
CA ALA A 10 -13.64 -29.83 -15.63
C ALA A 10 -13.83 -30.16 -14.14
N ALA A 11 -14.36 -29.18 -13.41
CA ALA A 11 -15.27 -29.28 -12.24
C ALA A 11 -14.88 -30.23 -11.08
N SER A 12 -14.94 -29.76 -9.83
CA SER A 12 -16.21 -29.75 -9.07
C SER A 12 -16.14 -28.89 -7.80
N ILE A 13 -17.32 -28.51 -7.29
CA ILE A 13 -17.51 -27.80 -6.02
C ILE A 13 -17.48 -28.78 -4.83
N VAL A 14 -16.89 -28.36 -3.71
CA VAL A 14 -17.17 -28.94 -2.38
C VAL A 14 -17.43 -27.83 -1.38
N LEU A 15 -18.60 -27.87 -0.75
CA LEU A 15 -19.01 -27.00 0.37
C LEU A 15 -19.31 -27.88 1.58
N THR A 16 -18.58 -27.72 2.68
CA THR A 16 -19.01 -28.18 4.01
C THR A 16 -18.44 -27.27 5.09
N ALA A 17 -19.32 -26.55 5.79
CA ALA A 17 -18.97 -25.95 7.08
C ALA A 17 -19.01 -27.02 8.18
N ALA A 18 -18.15 -26.89 9.18
CA ALA A 18 -18.17 -27.69 10.40
C ALA A 18 -18.00 -26.77 11.60
N CYS A 19 -19.08 -26.58 12.36
CA CYS A 19 -19.04 -25.87 13.64
C CYS A 19 -19.10 -26.90 14.77
N GLY A 20 -18.18 -26.82 15.73
CA GLY A 20 -18.10 -27.74 16.86
C GLY A 20 -17.85 -26.96 18.14
N ASN A 21 -18.77 -27.08 19.09
CA ASN A 21 -18.72 -26.48 20.43
C ASN A 21 -19.06 -27.60 21.42
N ASP A 22 -18.21 -27.82 22.42
CA ASP A 22 -18.32 -28.91 23.40
C ASP A 22 -17.96 -28.39 24.82
N ASP A 23 -18.36 -29.11 25.86
CA ASP A 23 -18.83 -28.48 27.11
C ASP A 23 -17.85 -28.36 28.30
N THR A 24 -18.11 -27.31 29.08
CA THR A 24 -17.87 -27.05 30.53
C THR A 24 -16.96 -27.98 31.36
N VAL A 25 -16.08 -27.37 32.17
CA VAL A 25 -15.60 -27.93 33.46
C VAL A 25 -15.56 -26.84 34.54
N THR A 26 -16.01 -27.16 35.76
CA THR A 26 -16.04 -26.33 36.98
C THR A 26 -15.68 -27.22 38.20
N GLU A 27 -15.29 -26.73 39.38
CA GLU A 27 -15.14 -25.38 39.94
C GLU A 27 -14.13 -25.43 41.12
N THR A 28 -13.52 -24.30 41.55
CA THR A 28 -13.10 -24.07 42.96
C THR A 28 -12.74 -22.59 43.24
N GLU A 29 -13.42 -22.04 44.25
CA GLU A 29 -13.20 -20.83 45.07
C GLU A 29 -11.75 -20.51 45.52
N SER A 30 -11.34 -19.33 46.03
CA SER A 30 -11.89 -17.97 46.32
C SER A 30 -10.69 -17.13 46.87
N ALA A 31 -10.66 -15.81 47.14
CA ALA A 31 -11.34 -14.53 46.79
C ALA A 31 -10.63 -13.42 47.67
N PRO A 32 -10.97 -12.11 47.69
CA PRO A 32 -11.88 -11.29 46.87
C PRO A 32 -11.30 -9.94 46.36
N ASP A 33 -12.14 -9.16 45.66
CA ASP A 33 -12.16 -7.68 45.51
C ASP A 33 -10.93 -6.87 45.00
N THR A 34 -11.09 -6.23 43.84
CA THR A 34 -11.20 -4.74 43.75
C THR A 34 -11.76 -4.28 42.39
N ALA A 35 -12.95 -3.66 42.43
CA ALA A 35 -13.54 -2.65 41.55
C ALA A 35 -13.29 -2.63 40.00
N ASN A 36 -14.39 -2.79 39.26
CA ASN A 36 -14.84 -1.99 38.12
C ASN A 36 -13.84 -1.58 37.00
N GLN A 37 -14.06 -2.12 35.79
CA GLN A 37 -14.54 -1.26 34.70
C GLN A 37 -15.69 -1.93 33.94
N ASP A 38 -16.70 -1.14 33.62
CA ASP A 38 -17.73 -1.44 32.63
C ASP A 38 -17.25 -0.88 31.27
N SER A 39 -17.60 -1.55 30.17
CA SER A 39 -17.15 -1.18 28.83
C SER A 39 -18.13 -1.71 27.78
N GLU A 40 -19.24 -0.99 27.64
CA GLU A 40 -20.21 -1.20 26.56
C GLU A 40 -19.58 -0.92 25.18
N ALA A 41 -19.11 -1.96 24.50
CA ALA A 41 -18.65 -1.89 23.11
C ALA A 41 -19.85 -1.80 22.13
N VAL A 42 -20.51 -0.64 22.12
CA VAL A 42 -21.68 -0.39 21.26
C VAL A 42 -21.27 -0.02 19.83
N GLY A 43 -21.74 -0.84 18.88
CA GLY A 43 -22.16 -0.37 17.56
C GLY A 43 -21.09 -0.19 16.47
N THR A 44 -21.20 -1.00 15.42
CA THR A 44 -20.60 -0.71 14.11
C THR A 44 -21.61 -0.02 13.20
N PRO A 45 -21.22 1.09 12.54
CA PRO A 45 -21.71 1.41 11.22
C PRO A 45 -20.56 1.68 10.22
N THR A 46 -20.37 0.72 9.32
CA THR A 46 -20.44 0.92 7.86
C THR A 46 -19.96 2.25 7.23
N ASN A 47 -18.87 2.14 6.46
CA ASN A 47 -18.69 2.72 5.12
C ASN A 47 -18.70 4.26 4.95
N SER A 48 -17.51 4.85 4.95
CA SER A 48 -17.10 5.88 3.99
C SER A 48 -15.61 5.68 3.66
N ALA A 49 -15.25 5.78 2.38
CA ALA A 49 -13.86 5.82 1.93
C ALA A 49 -13.43 7.28 1.71
N SER A 50 -12.13 7.52 1.55
CA SER A 50 -11.53 8.80 1.12
C SER A 50 -11.92 10.04 1.96
N ASP A 51 -11.56 10.06 3.25
CA ASP A 51 -11.86 11.22 4.12
C ASP A 51 -10.81 11.50 5.24
N ASN A 52 -9.70 10.73 5.33
CA ASN A 52 -8.53 11.03 6.20
C ASN A 52 -7.33 10.09 5.88
N THR A 53 -6.68 10.29 4.73
CA THR A 53 -5.30 9.81 4.51
C THR A 53 -4.33 10.75 5.25
N ALA A 54 -3.19 10.24 5.71
CA ALA A 54 -2.11 11.10 6.20
C ALA A 54 -1.34 11.73 5.03
N VAL A 55 -1.18 10.98 3.95
CA VAL A 55 -0.55 11.39 2.69
C VAL A 55 -1.34 12.54 2.04
N SER A 56 -0.63 13.57 1.57
CA SER A 56 -1.21 14.81 1.04
C SER A 56 -1.34 14.84 -0.50
N TYR A 57 -1.20 13.69 -1.15
CA TYR A 57 -1.36 13.47 -2.59
C TYR A 57 -2.58 12.56 -2.83
N LEU A 58 -3.24 12.69 -3.97
CA LEU A 58 -4.29 11.75 -4.39
C LEU A 58 -3.69 10.52 -5.08
N GLU A 59 -2.62 10.76 -5.84
CA GLU A 59 -1.89 9.79 -6.66
C GLU A 59 -0.39 10.15 -6.60
N PHE A 60 0.47 9.16 -6.45
CA PHE A 60 1.93 9.28 -6.54
C PHE A 60 2.43 8.01 -7.24
N ASP A 61 3.03 8.15 -8.42
CA ASP A 61 3.49 7.05 -9.25
C ASP A 61 4.90 7.37 -9.76
N LEU A 62 5.88 6.48 -9.52
CA LEU A 62 7.31 6.70 -9.73
C LEU A 62 7.93 5.46 -10.40
N ASP A 63 8.51 5.67 -11.58
CA ASP A 63 9.21 4.66 -12.38
C ASP A 63 10.66 5.13 -12.65
N VAL A 64 11.64 4.28 -12.34
CA VAL A 64 13.08 4.58 -12.48
C VAL A 64 13.82 3.38 -13.09
N ASP A 65 14.35 3.56 -14.30
CA ASP A 65 15.22 2.59 -14.98
C ASP A 65 16.70 2.82 -14.63
N TYR A 66 17.51 1.76 -14.44
CA TYR A 66 18.98 1.81 -14.43
C TYR A 66 19.59 1.03 -15.62
N GLU A 67 20.92 0.98 -15.77
CA GLU A 67 21.56 0.31 -16.93
C GLU A 67 21.57 -1.22 -16.80
N GLY A 68 20.50 -1.87 -17.26
CA GLY A 68 20.49 -3.32 -17.49
C GLY A 68 19.09 -3.89 -17.71
N ASP A 69 18.17 -3.42 -16.87
CA ASP A 69 16.82 -3.92 -16.74
C ASP A 69 15.81 -2.76 -16.96
N ASN A 70 14.56 -2.89 -16.51
CA ASN A 70 13.50 -1.88 -16.68
C ASN A 70 12.59 -1.91 -15.44
N ASN A 71 12.09 -0.75 -15.02
CA ASN A 71 11.31 -0.59 -13.77
C ASN A 71 12.09 -1.10 -12.54
N ASP A 72 13.41 -0.79 -12.46
CA ASP A 72 14.28 -1.18 -11.33
C ASP A 72 13.74 -0.68 -9.97
N VAL A 73 13.02 0.45 -9.99
CA VAL A 73 12.20 0.95 -8.87
C VAL A 73 10.84 1.38 -9.40
N ASP A 74 9.78 0.81 -8.82
CA ASP A 74 8.37 1.05 -9.16
C ASP A 74 7.61 1.31 -7.85
N VAL A 75 7.06 2.52 -7.70
CA VAL A 75 6.29 2.93 -6.51
C VAL A 75 4.99 3.56 -6.96
N SER A 76 3.86 2.95 -6.59
CA SER A 76 2.52 3.47 -6.87
C SER A 76 1.70 3.63 -5.60
N TYR A 77 0.91 4.71 -5.54
CA TYR A 77 -0.02 5.01 -4.46
C TYR A 77 -1.25 5.75 -5.03
N GLU A 78 -2.44 5.22 -4.77
CA GLU A 78 -3.73 5.85 -5.14
C GLU A 78 -4.63 6.01 -3.90
N SER A 79 -5.50 7.02 -3.92
CA SER A 79 -6.48 7.27 -2.83
C SER A 79 -7.84 7.84 -3.28
N GLU A 80 -8.10 7.99 -4.59
CA GLU A 80 -9.34 8.58 -5.10
C GLU A 80 -10.56 7.68 -4.87
N GLU A 81 -10.52 6.40 -5.27
CA GLU A 81 -11.60 5.45 -4.96
C GLU A 81 -11.35 4.66 -3.66
N ASN A 82 -10.15 4.10 -3.51
CA ASN A 82 -9.69 3.33 -2.35
C ASN A 82 -8.20 3.62 -2.12
N ILE A 83 -7.66 3.25 -0.97
CA ILE A 83 -6.20 3.29 -0.75
C ILE A 83 -5.59 2.04 -1.39
N GLU A 84 -4.83 2.21 -2.46
CA GLU A 84 -4.02 1.16 -3.10
C GLU A 84 -2.53 1.58 -3.10
N ALA A 85 -1.62 0.59 -3.08
CA ALA A 85 -0.18 0.84 -2.96
C ALA A 85 0.67 -0.34 -3.46
N SER A 86 1.80 -0.03 -4.10
CA SER A 86 2.88 -0.96 -4.46
C SER A 86 4.25 -0.31 -4.24
N TYR A 87 5.25 -1.13 -3.89
CA TYR A 87 6.65 -0.74 -3.88
C TYR A 87 7.51 -1.94 -4.28
N GLU A 88 8.12 -1.86 -5.45
CA GLU A 88 9.13 -2.79 -5.95
C GLU A 88 10.47 -2.05 -6.12
N ASP A 89 11.57 -2.68 -5.69
CA ASP A 89 12.93 -2.21 -5.89
C ASP A 89 13.81 -3.45 -6.12
N GLU A 90 14.18 -3.72 -7.36
CA GLU A 90 14.98 -4.91 -7.71
C GLU A 90 16.41 -4.84 -7.13
N ARG A 91 16.90 -3.64 -6.80
CA ARG A 91 18.25 -3.34 -6.32
C ARG A 91 18.41 -3.73 -4.85
N GLU A 92 17.40 -3.39 -4.03
CA GLU A 92 17.29 -3.78 -2.61
C GLU A 92 16.58 -5.15 -2.43
N GLY A 93 15.82 -5.61 -3.43
CA GLY A 93 15.03 -6.84 -3.39
C GLY A 93 13.68 -6.67 -2.69
N ILE A 94 13.08 -5.48 -2.78
CA ILE A 94 11.78 -5.13 -2.22
C ILE A 94 10.68 -5.50 -3.23
N ASN A 95 9.62 -6.14 -2.77
CA ASN A 95 8.37 -6.32 -3.51
C ASN A 95 7.23 -6.36 -2.48
N LEU A 96 6.53 -5.24 -2.35
CA LEU A 96 5.46 -5.00 -1.36
C LEU A 96 4.20 -4.54 -2.09
N THR A 97 3.03 -4.95 -1.59
CA THR A 97 1.72 -4.54 -2.14
C THR A 97 0.68 -4.34 -1.04
N GLY A 98 -0.31 -3.50 -1.30
CA GLY A 98 -1.42 -3.22 -0.39
C GLY A 98 -0.96 -2.66 0.95
N ASN A 99 -1.49 -3.21 2.05
CA ASN A 99 -1.20 -2.72 3.41
C ASN A 99 0.29 -2.72 3.76
N ASP A 100 1.08 -3.68 3.26
CA ASP A 100 2.50 -3.78 3.58
C ASP A 100 3.29 -2.70 2.83
N ALA A 101 2.92 -2.39 1.57
CA ALA A 101 3.47 -1.23 0.85
C ALA A 101 3.03 0.10 1.48
N TYR A 102 1.74 0.28 1.78
CA TYR A 102 1.23 1.49 2.43
C TYR A 102 1.94 1.77 3.77
N SER A 103 2.26 0.74 4.55
CA SER A 103 2.94 0.89 5.83
C SER A 103 4.38 1.40 5.71
N GLU A 104 5.05 1.13 4.58
CA GLU A 104 6.40 1.62 4.28
C GLU A 104 6.36 3.00 3.59
N LEU A 105 5.38 3.20 2.70
CA LEU A 105 5.22 4.44 1.92
C LEU A 105 4.60 5.60 2.72
N GLU A 106 3.64 5.36 3.62
CA GLU A 106 3.01 6.41 4.44
C GLU A 106 4.05 7.35 5.12
N PRO A 107 5.07 6.87 5.86
CA PRO A 107 6.06 7.75 6.48
C PRO A 107 6.98 8.48 5.48
N ILE A 108 7.12 7.98 4.25
CA ILE A 108 7.90 8.62 3.17
C ILE A 108 7.05 9.73 2.53
N LEU A 109 5.86 9.38 2.04
CA LEU A 109 4.96 10.29 1.33
C LEU A 109 4.39 11.40 2.24
N THR A 110 4.31 11.17 3.56
CA THR A 110 3.99 12.22 4.55
C THR A 110 5.18 13.07 4.98
N GLY A 111 6.41 12.67 4.63
CA GLY A 111 7.63 13.43 4.86
C GLY A 111 7.88 14.53 3.80
N PHE A 112 7.25 14.43 2.63
CA PHE A 112 7.36 15.40 1.55
C PHE A 112 6.56 16.68 1.82
N ASP A 113 7.15 17.84 1.50
CA ASP A 113 6.52 19.17 1.60
C ASP A 113 6.41 19.92 0.25
N PHE A 114 6.72 19.24 -0.86
CA PHE A 114 6.63 19.81 -2.20
C PHE A 114 5.19 19.94 -2.73
N THR A 115 4.98 20.86 -3.66
CA THR A 115 3.67 21.21 -4.22
C THR A 115 3.75 21.36 -5.75
N ALA A 116 2.60 21.53 -6.42
CA ALA A 116 2.57 21.82 -7.86
C ALA A 116 3.33 23.11 -8.28
N ASP A 117 3.60 24.02 -7.35
CA ASP A 117 4.41 25.24 -7.55
C ASP A 117 5.91 25.05 -7.22
N THR A 118 6.32 23.91 -6.64
CA THR A 118 7.74 23.60 -6.36
C THR A 118 8.50 23.35 -7.66
N PRO A 119 9.75 23.84 -7.81
CA PRO A 119 10.53 23.62 -9.03
C PRO A 119 10.79 22.14 -9.33
N ASP A 120 10.65 21.74 -10.58
CA ASP A 120 10.78 20.34 -11.03
C ASP A 120 12.09 19.67 -10.56
N ASP A 121 13.24 20.38 -10.61
CA ASP A 121 14.54 19.86 -10.13
C ASP A 121 14.57 19.62 -8.61
N GLU A 122 13.80 20.40 -7.85
CA GLU A 122 13.71 20.30 -6.39
C GLU A 122 12.80 19.14 -5.97
N VAL A 123 11.71 18.90 -6.71
CA VAL A 123 10.86 17.70 -6.55
C VAL A 123 11.64 16.42 -6.82
N VAL A 124 12.35 16.34 -7.96
CA VAL A 124 13.15 15.16 -8.34
C VAL A 124 14.21 14.86 -7.28
N GLN A 125 14.97 15.87 -6.81
CA GLN A 125 15.99 15.65 -5.78
C GLN A 125 15.39 15.15 -4.45
N VAL A 126 14.27 15.71 -4.00
CA VAL A 126 13.62 15.29 -2.74
C VAL A 126 13.12 13.85 -2.81
N VAL A 127 12.58 13.42 -3.97
CA VAL A 127 12.15 12.03 -4.19
C VAL A 127 13.35 11.10 -4.28
N MET A 128 14.41 11.47 -4.99
CA MET A 128 15.67 10.71 -5.05
C MET A 128 16.32 10.51 -3.67
N ASP A 129 16.42 11.57 -2.87
CA ASP A 129 17.00 11.52 -1.52
C ASP A 129 16.19 10.61 -0.58
N ALA A 130 14.86 10.56 -0.74
CA ALA A 130 13.97 9.77 0.11
C ALA A 130 13.96 8.28 -0.25
N PHE A 131 13.92 7.93 -1.54
CA PHE A 131 13.98 6.54 -2.02
C PHE A 131 15.43 6.03 -2.22
N SER A 132 16.45 6.79 -1.79
CA SER A 132 17.86 6.43 -1.92
C SER A 132 18.26 6.04 -3.36
N LEU A 133 17.82 6.86 -4.32
CA LEU A 133 18.10 6.67 -5.76
C LEU A 133 19.52 7.13 -6.11
N GLU A 134 20.16 6.47 -7.07
CA GLU A 134 21.50 6.84 -7.55
C GLU A 134 21.39 7.77 -8.78
N GLU A 135 22.33 8.71 -8.96
CA GLU A 135 22.32 9.71 -10.07
C GLU A 135 22.54 9.10 -11.48
N ASN A 136 22.67 7.78 -11.60
CA ASN A 136 22.97 7.06 -12.85
C ASN A 136 21.80 6.22 -13.37
N TYR A 137 20.56 6.69 -13.18
CA TYR A 137 19.39 6.18 -13.87
C TYR A 137 19.48 6.42 -15.40
N GLN A 138 18.80 5.58 -16.17
CA GLN A 138 18.54 5.78 -17.61
C GLN A 138 17.29 6.63 -17.85
N SER A 139 16.30 6.52 -16.96
CA SER A 139 15.02 7.22 -16.98
C SER A 139 14.57 7.47 -15.55
N PHE A 140 13.93 8.62 -15.32
CA PHE A 140 13.15 8.91 -14.11
C PHE A 140 11.84 9.52 -14.60
N GLU A 141 10.70 8.92 -14.25
CA GLU A 141 9.36 9.47 -14.46
C GLU A 141 8.58 9.43 -13.14
N LEU A 142 7.96 10.55 -12.77
CA LEU A 142 7.16 10.71 -11.56
C LEU A 142 5.87 11.45 -11.91
N GLU A 143 4.72 10.81 -11.75
CA GLU A 143 3.39 11.44 -11.82
C GLU A 143 2.83 11.68 -10.40
N VAL A 144 2.33 12.89 -10.16
CA VAL A 144 1.71 13.29 -8.89
C VAL A 144 0.40 14.04 -9.15
N LYS A 145 -0.68 13.55 -8.53
CA LYS A 145 -1.98 14.21 -8.49
C LYS A 145 -2.19 14.88 -7.14
N TYR A 146 -2.41 16.19 -7.15
CA TYR A 146 -2.61 17.00 -5.95
C TYR A 146 -4.10 17.09 -5.55
N PRO A 147 -4.43 17.35 -4.27
CA PRO A 147 -5.82 17.40 -3.78
C PRO A 147 -6.76 18.45 -4.39
N ASP A 148 -6.25 19.34 -5.26
CA ASP A 148 -7.07 20.28 -6.03
C ASP A 148 -7.41 19.78 -7.45
N GLY A 149 -6.95 18.57 -7.81
CA GLY A 149 -7.09 17.98 -9.14
C GLY A 149 -6.02 18.42 -10.14
N THR A 150 -4.93 19.05 -9.68
CA THR A 150 -3.75 19.30 -10.53
C THR A 150 -2.95 18.01 -10.69
N GLU A 151 -2.66 17.63 -11.93
CA GLU A 151 -1.77 16.52 -12.30
C GLU A 151 -0.42 17.09 -12.79
N LYS A 152 0.69 16.48 -12.38
CA LYS A 152 2.07 16.87 -12.78
C LYS A 152 2.90 15.63 -13.07
N VAL A 153 3.60 15.63 -14.20
CA VAL A 153 4.61 14.62 -14.55
C VAL A 153 5.99 15.28 -14.57
N TYR A 154 6.96 14.67 -13.90
CA TYR A 154 8.35 15.11 -13.77
C TYR A 154 9.28 14.07 -14.40
N THR A 155 10.02 14.43 -15.45
CA THR A 155 10.90 13.49 -16.19
C THR A 155 12.34 13.99 -16.36
N ARG A 156 13.33 13.09 -16.38
CA ARG A 156 14.75 13.43 -16.59
C ARG A 156 15.47 12.52 -17.57
#